data_AF-A0A2G9MXV6-F1
#
_entry.id   AF-A0A2G9MXV6-F1
#
_cell.length_a   1.000
_cell.length_b   1.000
_cell.length_c   1.000
_cell.angle_alpha   90.00
_cell.angle_beta   90.00
_cell.angle_gamma   90.00
#
_symmetry.space_group_name_H-M   'P 1'
#
loop_
_entity.id
_entity.type
_entity.pdbx_description
1 polymer ?
#
loop_
_entity_poly.entity_id
_entity_poly.type
_entity_poly.pdbx_seq_one_letter_code
_entity_poly.pdbx_strand_id
1 'polypeptide(L)' 'GSSMMRNSRLLEVLMDSALKVAIDEEMVCGIEHHMNKQFTDALCTMLKHPRKCPHDHEIPMGECCK' A
#
# COMPACT_ATOMS: atom_id res chain seq x y z
N GLY A 1 14.33 -0.43 0.49
CA GLY A 1 13.93 0.42 1.61
C GLY A 1 12.59 1.09 1.35
N SER A 2 12.57 2.09 0.46
CA SER A 2 11.37 2.90 0.15
C SER A 2 10.24 2.15 -0.58
N SER A 3 10.55 1.10 -1.34
CA SER A 3 9.55 0.24 -1.98
C SER A 3 8.73 -0.56 -0.97
N MET A 4 9.38 -1.18 0.02
CA MET A 4 8.71 -1.96 1.08
C MET A 4 7.71 -1.08 1.83
N MET A 5 8.15 0.12 2.27
CA MET A 5 7.27 1.07 2.96
C MET A 5 6.07 1.53 2.12
N ARG A 6 6.23 1.66 0.80
CA ARG A 6 5.10 1.94 -0.11
C ARG A 6 4.15 0.74 -0.18
N ASN A 7 4.67 -0.47 -0.24
CA ASN A 7 3.88 -1.70 -0.28
C ASN A 7 3.05 -1.86 1.00
N SER A 8 3.66 -1.69 2.18
CA SER A 8 2.98 -1.79 3.49
C SER A 8 1.80 -0.82 3.56
N ARG A 9 2.07 0.46 3.26
CA ARG A 9 1.07 1.52 3.33
C ARG A 9 -0.07 1.32 2.34
N LEU A 10 0.21 0.79 1.14
CA LEU A 10 -0.84 0.48 0.17
C LEU A 10 -1.70 -0.71 0.58
N LEU A 11 -1.11 -1.74 1.22
CA LEU A 11 -1.86 -2.85 1.81
C LEU A 11 -2.76 -2.38 2.96
N GLU A 12 -2.24 -1.54 3.86
CA GLU A 12 -3.04 -0.92 4.93
C GLU A 12 -4.27 -0.18 4.35
N VAL A 13 -4.04 0.65 3.32
CA VAL A 13 -5.14 1.35 2.64
C VAL A 13 -6.09 0.35 1.99
N LEU A 14 -5.62 -0.71 1.34
CA LEU A 14 -6.49 -1.72 0.73
C LEU A 14 -7.41 -2.37 1.78
N MET A 15 -6.86 -2.78 2.92
CA MET A 15 -7.59 -3.44 3.99
C MET A 15 -8.68 -2.53 4.56
N ASP A 16 -8.35 -1.28 4.85
CA ASP A 16 -9.29 -0.31 5.41
C ASP A 16 -10.33 0.19 4.37
N SER A 17 -9.86 0.59 3.19
CA SER A 17 -10.68 1.33 2.23
C SER A 17 -11.49 0.43 1.30
N ALA A 18 -10.92 -0.68 0.83
CA ALA A 18 -11.57 -1.58 -0.13
C ALA A 18 -12.19 -2.81 0.54
N LEU A 19 -11.46 -3.47 1.45
CA LEU A 19 -11.90 -4.70 2.08
C LEU A 19 -12.73 -4.47 3.35
N LYS A 20 -12.64 -3.28 3.96
CA LYS A 20 -13.34 -2.91 5.22
C LYS A 20 -13.06 -3.89 6.35
N VAL A 21 -11.81 -4.36 6.43
CA VAL A 21 -11.32 -5.26 7.49
C VAL A 21 -10.32 -4.53 8.37
N ALA A 22 -10.11 -5.04 9.59
CA ALA A 22 -9.04 -4.55 10.45
C ALA A 22 -7.68 -4.77 9.79
N ILE A 23 -6.78 -3.81 9.97
CA ILE A 23 -5.40 -3.90 9.49
C ILE A 23 -4.67 -4.94 10.34
N ASP A 24 -4.12 -5.95 9.68
CA ASP A 24 -3.27 -6.97 10.31
C ASP A 24 -1.81 -6.69 9.93
N GLU A 25 -1.05 -6.11 10.86
CA GLU A 25 0.34 -5.74 10.64
C GLU A 25 1.23 -6.95 10.32
N GLU A 26 0.94 -8.13 10.87
CA GLU A 26 1.69 -9.36 10.60
C GLU A 26 1.49 -9.79 9.13
N MET A 27 0.24 -9.73 8.67
CA MET A 27 -0.10 -10.01 7.26
C MET A 27 0.57 -9.01 6.32
N VAL A 28 0.52 -7.71 6.65
CA VAL A 28 1.15 -6.66 5.83
C VAL A 28 2.65 -6.87 5.71
N CYS A 29 3.34 -7.11 6.84
CA CYS A 29 4.78 -7.38 6.89
C CYS A 29 5.17 -8.67 6.14
N GLY A 30 4.31 -9.69 6.15
CA GLY A 30 4.52 -10.92 5.39
C GLY A 30 4.41 -10.72 3.88
N ILE A 31 3.50 -9.86 3.42
CA ILE A 31 3.20 -9.68 1.99
C ILE A 31 4.09 -8.59 1.34
N GLU A 32 4.42 -7.51 2.05
CA GLU A 32 5.13 -6.35 1.50
C GLU A 32 6.46 -6.71 0.82
N HIS A 33 7.16 -7.72 1.36
CA HIS A 33 8.44 -8.23 0.86
C HIS A 33 8.31 -9.03 -0.45
N HIS A 34 7.12 -9.55 -0.73
CA HIS A 34 6.82 -10.40 -1.89
C HIS A 34 6.11 -9.63 -3.01
N MET A 35 5.70 -8.39 -2.76
CA MET A 35 5.06 -7.55 -3.77
C MET A 35 6.06 -7.05 -4.81
N ASN A 36 5.78 -7.32 -6.07
CA ASN A 36 6.51 -6.74 -7.18
C ASN A 36 5.99 -5.33 -7.53
N LYS A 37 6.77 -4.58 -8.31
CA LYS A 37 6.44 -3.21 -8.71
C LYS A 37 5.13 -3.12 -9.50
N GLN A 38 4.90 -4.03 -10.44
CA GLN A 38 3.69 -4.04 -11.26
C GLN A 38 2.43 -4.18 -10.41
N PHE A 39 2.45 -5.09 -9.44
CA PHE A 39 1.37 -5.30 -8.50
C PHE A 39 1.15 -4.08 -7.61
N THR A 40 2.23 -3.51 -7.08
CA THR A 40 2.20 -2.29 -6.26
C THR A 40 1.60 -1.10 -7.02
N ASP A 41 1.98 -0.92 -8.28
CA ASP A 41 1.48 0.17 -9.11
C ASP A 41 0.01 -0.04 -9.49
N ALA A 42 -0.40 -1.27 -9.83
CA ALA A 42 -1.79 -1.61 -10.06
C ALA A 42 -2.66 -1.38 -8.81
N LEU A 43 -2.16 -1.77 -7.64
CA LEU A 43 -2.83 -1.55 -6.35
C LEU A 43 -2.99 -0.05 -6.08
N CYS A 44 -1.93 0.74 -6.27
CA CYS A 44 -1.98 2.18 -6.11
C CYS A 44 -3.00 2.85 -7.05
N THR A 45 -3.05 2.43 -8.32
CA THR A 45 -4.03 2.94 -9.30
C THR A 45 -5.46 2.55 -8.93
N MET A 46 -5.69 1.30 -8.51
CA MET A 46 -7.01 0.82 -8.08
C MET A 46 -7.54 1.64 -6.89
N LEU A 47 -6.65 2.00 -5.97
CA LEU A 47 -6.94 2.83 -4.80
C LEU A 47 -7.00 4.35 -5.12
N LYS A 48 -6.95 4.73 -6.41
CA LYS A 48 -6.95 6.13 -6.89
C LYS A 48 -5.77 6.97 -6.36
N HIS A 49 -4.58 6.38 -6.33
CA HIS A 49 -3.32 7.02 -5.92
C HIS A 49 -3.38 7.67 -4.52
N PRO A 50 -3.63 6.88 -3.46
CA PRO A 50 -3.69 7.41 -2.11
C PRO A 50 -2.33 8.02 -1.72
N ARG A 51 -2.37 9.15 -1.00
CA ARG A 51 -1.18 9.87 -0.53
C ARG A 51 -0.93 9.72 0.97
N LYS A 52 -1.92 9.22 1.71
CA LYS A 52 -1.84 8.94 3.15
C LYS A 52 -2.37 7.55 3.43
N CYS A 53 -1.74 6.84 4.37
CA CYS A 53 -2.28 5.59 4.90
C CYS A 53 -3.26 5.86 6.06
N PRO A 54 -4.00 4.84 6.53
CA PRO A 54 -4.95 4.99 7.64
C PRO A 54 -4.33 5.50 8.95
N HIS A 55 -3.01 5.34 9.11
CA HIS A 55 -2.21 5.86 10.22
C HIS A 55 -1.71 7.30 10.02
N ASP A 56 -2.22 8.02 9.01
CA ASP A 56 -1.86 9.40 8.65
C ASP A 56 -0.39 9.59 8.19
N HIS A 57 0.30 8.49 7.86
CA HIS A 57 1.65 8.53 7.28
C HIS A 57 1.59 8.71 5.76
N GLU A 58 2.53 9.47 5.19
CA GLU A 58 2.60 9.71 3.74
C GLU A 58 2.96 8.45 2.95
N ILE A 59 2.36 8.23 1.77
CA ILE A 59 2.73 7.09 0.91
C ILE A 59 3.82 7.52 -0.08
N PRO A 60 5.00 6.86 -0.11
CA PRO A 60 6.04 7.19 -1.09
C PRO A 60 5.51 7.09 -2.52
N MET A 61 5.89 8.01 -3.40
CA MET A 61 5.42 8.02 -4.79
C MET A 61 6.07 6.89 -5.60
N GLY A 62 5.28 6.27 -6.47
CA GLY A 62 5.73 5.33 -7.49
C GLY A 62 5.61 5.97 -8.87
N GLU A 63 5.99 5.22 -9.91
CA GLU A 63 5.87 5.71 -11.27
C GLU A 63 4.43 5.92 -11.72
N CYS A 64 3.49 5.11 -11.20
CA CYS A 64 2.07 5.30 -11.49
C CYS A 64 1.46 6.58 -10.89
N CYS A 65 2.18 7.29 -10.01
CA CYS A 65 1.70 8.54 -9.39
C CYS A 65 2.16 9.81 -10.14
N LYS A 66 2.78 9.65 -11.31
CA LYS A 66 3.25 10.75 -12.16
C LYS A 66 2.18 11.17 -13.16
#